data_AF-A0A5C4QI87-F1
#
_entry.id   AF-A0A5C4QI87-F1
#
_cell.length_a   1.000
_cell.length_b   1.000
_cell.length_c   1.000
_cell.angle_alpha   90.00
_cell.angle_beta   90.00
_cell.angle_gamma   90.00
#
_symmetry.space_group_name_H-M   'P 1'
#
loop_
_entity.id
_entity.type
_entity.pdbx_description
1 polymer ?
#
loop_
_entity_poly.entity_id
_entity_poly.type
_entity_poly.pdbx_seq_one_letter_code
_entity_poly.pdbx_strand_id
1 'polypeptide(L)'
;MSDLDHTPEQAAREAGLREVSEALLNIEQAIKRTERAKRTAAMTVGCDDLARMLDTAARNLEIARKDLFQGAYFSADSPKLF
;
A
#
# COMPACT_ATOMS: atom_id res chain seq x y z
N MET A 1 14.56 16.12 -32.72
CA MET A 1 14.01 15.40 -31.56
C MET A 1 14.45 16.19 -30.35
N SER A 2 13.56 17.01 -29.79
CA SER A 2 13.88 17.72 -28.56
C SER A 2 13.98 16.67 -27.48
N ASP A 3 15.16 16.54 -26.89
CA ASP A 3 15.32 15.94 -25.58
C ASP A 3 14.22 16.53 -24.69
N LEU A 4 13.33 15.65 -24.25
CA LEU A 4 12.28 15.98 -23.31
C LEU A 4 13.02 16.27 -22.01
N ASP A 5 13.31 17.56 -21.77
CA ASP A 5 13.71 18.06 -20.47
C ASP A 5 12.66 17.60 -19.47
N HIS A 6 12.93 16.48 -18.80
CA HIS A 6 12.24 16.14 -17.56
C HIS A 6 12.53 17.30 -16.63
N THR A 7 11.53 18.16 -16.40
CA THR A 7 11.70 19.25 -15.44
C THR A 7 12.10 18.63 -14.10
N PRO A 8 12.88 19.31 -13.24
CA PRO A 8 13.23 18.79 -11.92
C PRO A 8 12.00 18.33 -11.12
N GLU A 9 10.86 18.96 -11.35
CA GLU A 9 9.55 18.58 -10.81
C GLU A 9 9.04 17.23 -11.33
N GLN A 10 9.11 16.98 -12.64
CA GLN A 10 8.74 15.68 -13.23
C GLN A 10 9.64 14.55 -12.72
N ALA A 11 10.96 14.79 -12.66
CA ALA A 11 11.90 13.83 -12.11
C ALA A 11 11.62 13.51 -10.63
N ALA A 12 11.33 14.54 -9.81
CA ALA A 12 10.96 14.37 -8.41
C ALA A 12 9.64 13.61 -8.25
N ARG A 13 8.64 13.90 -9.09
CA ARG A 13 7.36 13.19 -9.10
C ARG A 13 7.51 11.73 -9.45
N GLU A 14 8.28 11.41 -10.49
CA GLU A 14 8.57 10.02 -10.87
C GLU A 14 9.30 9.26 -9.76
N ALA A 15 10.31 9.88 -9.14
CA ALA A 15 11.02 9.28 -8.01
C ALA A 15 10.05 8.98 -6.85
N GLY A 16 9.19 9.94 -6.49
CA GLY A 16 8.17 9.73 -5.47
C GLY A 16 7.20 8.59 -5.80
N LEU A 17 6.75 8.49 -7.06
CA LEU A 17 5.86 7.39 -7.49
C LEU A 17 6.54 6.02 -7.47
N ARG A 18 7.85 5.95 -7.71
CA ARG A 18 8.63 4.70 -7.57
C ARG A 18 8.65 4.25 -6.11
N GLU A 19 8.98 5.15 -5.19
CA GLU A 19 8.95 4.88 -3.74
C GLU A 19 7.57 4.45 -3.26
N VAL A 20 6.50 5.08 -3.75
CA VAL A 20 5.12 4.68 -3.46
C VAL A 20 4.84 3.26 -3.97
N SER A 21 5.28 2.93 -5.19
CA SER A 21 5.08 1.60 -5.78
C SER A 21 5.73 0.52 -4.93
N GLU A 22 6.95 0.77 -4.45
CA GLU A 22 7.67 -0.13 -3.55
C GLU A 22 6.97 -0.25 -2.18
N ALA A 23 6.52 0.88 -1.61
CA ALA A 23 5.77 0.87 -0.37
C ALA A 23 4.47 0.06 -0.47
N LEU A 24 3.71 0.20 -1.57
CA LEU A 24 2.50 -0.57 -1.82
C LEU A 24 2.77 -2.08 -1.90
N LEU A 25 3.85 -2.47 -2.60
CA LEU A 25 4.27 -3.87 -2.67
C LEU A 25 4.64 -4.41 -1.28
N ASN A 26 5.37 -3.63 -0.50
CA ASN A 26 5.76 -4.00 0.86
C ASN A 26 4.54 -4.19 1.78
N ILE A 27 3.56 -3.28 1.69
CA ILE A 27 2.30 -3.41 2.43
C ILE A 27 1.53 -4.67 2.00
N GLU A 28 1.44 -4.96 0.71
CA GLU A 28 0.78 -6.18 0.22
C GLU A 28 1.45 -7.45 0.76
N GLN A 29 2.78 -7.49 0.76
CA GLN A 29 3.53 -8.60 1.35
C GLN A 29 3.30 -8.72 2.85
N ALA A 30 3.25 -7.59 3.58
CA ALA A 30 2.95 -7.57 5.00
C ALA A 30 1.54 -8.13 5.28
N ILE A 31 0.52 -7.71 4.52
CA ILE A 31 -0.85 -8.25 4.61
C ILE A 31 -0.84 -9.78 4.43
N LYS A 32 -0.17 -10.29 3.38
CA LYS A 32 -0.09 -11.73 3.11
C LYS A 32 0.56 -12.51 4.26
N ARG A 33 1.60 -11.95 4.89
CA ARG A 33 2.28 -12.55 6.04
C ARG A 33 1.39 -12.54 7.28
N THR A 34 0.75 -11.42 7.58
CA THR A 34 -0.19 -11.27 8.70
C THR A 34 -1.38 -12.22 8.58
N GLU A 35 -1.97 -12.34 7.38
CA GLU A 35 -3.06 -13.28 7.09
C GLU A 35 -2.64 -14.75 7.27
N ARG A 36 -1.41 -15.08 6.87
CA ARG A 36 -0.87 -16.44 7.11
C ARG A 36 -0.69 -16.71 8.60
N ALA A 37 -0.11 -15.76 9.34
CA ALA A 37 0.07 -15.88 10.78
C ALA A 37 -1.28 -16.00 11.50
N LYS A 38 -2.30 -15.25 11.05
CA LYS A 38 -3.67 -15.31 11.58
C LYS A 38 -4.24 -16.72 11.45
N ARG A 39 -4.11 -17.34 10.27
CA ARG A 39 -4.56 -18.72 10.04
C ARG A 39 -3.87 -19.71 10.97
N THR A 40 -2.56 -19.58 11.16
CA THR A 40 -1.81 -20.44 12.10
C THR A 40 -2.26 -20.24 13.55
N ALA A 41 -2.43 -18.99 13.99
CA ALA A 41 -2.89 -18.67 15.34
C ALA A 41 -4.31 -19.19 15.60
N ALA A 42 -5.22 -19.05 14.63
CA ALA A 42 -6.61 -19.53 14.73
C ALA A 42 -6.74 -21.06 14.86
N MET A 43 -5.72 -21.82 14.45
CA MET A 43 -5.67 -23.27 14.61
C MET A 43 -5.04 -23.71 15.94
N THR A 44 -4.54 -22.77 16.75
CA THR A 44 -3.79 -23.07 17.97
C THR A 44 -4.62 -22.71 19.20
N VAL A 45 -4.84 -23.70 20.07
CA VAL A 45 -5.57 -23.50 21.33
C VAL A 45 -4.85 -22.45 22.20
N GLY A 46 -5.60 -21.44 22.66
CA GLY A 46 -5.07 -20.35 23.49
C GLY A 46 -4.49 -19.17 22.72
N CYS A 47 -4.60 -19.14 21.38
CA CYS A 47 -4.10 -18.05 20.54
C CYS A 47 -5.19 -17.14 19.96
N ASP A 48 -6.41 -17.14 20.51
CA ASP A 48 -7.54 -16.36 19.99
C ASP A 48 -7.28 -14.85 19.98
N ASP A 49 -6.64 -14.33 21.03
CA ASP A 49 -6.29 -12.91 21.12
C ASP A 49 -5.25 -12.51 20.09
N LEU A 50 -4.26 -13.38 19.84
CA LEU A 50 -3.27 -13.20 18.79
C LEU A 50 -3.93 -13.20 17.41
N ALA A 51 -4.86 -14.13 17.15
CA ALA A 51 -5.60 -14.17 15.88
C ALA A 51 -6.41 -12.89 15.65
N ARG A 52 -7.08 -12.36 16.69
CA ARG A 52 -7.83 -11.09 16.63
C ARG A 52 -6.93 -9.88 16.40
N MET A 53 -5.77 -9.83 17.06
CA MET A 53 -4.76 -8.79 16.84
C MET A 53 -4.26 -8.81 15.39
N LEU A 54 -3.96 -10.00 14.85
CA LEU A 54 -3.51 -10.18 13.47
C LEU A 54 -4.59 -9.78 12.45
N ASP A 55 -5.87 -10.10 12.71
CA ASP A 55 -6.98 -9.64 11.85
C ASP A 55 -7.05 -8.11 11.80
N THR A 56 -6.94 -7.46 12.96
CA THR A 56 -6.96 -5.99 13.07
C THR A 56 -5.78 -5.37 12.33
N ALA A 57 -4.58 -5.93 12.49
CA ALA A 57 -3.38 -5.47 11.79
C ALA A 57 -3.51 -5.60 10.27
N ALA A 58 -4.04 -6.73 9.78
CA ALA A 58 -4.27 -6.93 8.34
C ALA A 58 -5.24 -5.90 7.76
N ARG A 59 -6.33 -5.59 8.47
CA ARG A 59 -7.30 -4.55 8.07
C ARG A 59 -6.67 -3.16 8.01
N ASN A 60 -5.88 -2.80 9.03
CA ASN A 60 -5.21 -1.49 9.06
C ASN A 60 -4.20 -1.34 7.92
N LEU A 61 -3.46 -2.40 7.59
CA LEU A 61 -2.56 -2.41 6.44
C LEU A 61 -3.32 -2.25 5.12
N GLU A 62 -4.48 -2.89 4.96
CA GLU A 62 -5.30 -2.75 3.75
C GLU A 62 -5.88 -1.34 3.60
N ILE A 63 -6.25 -0.69 4.70
CA ILE A 63 -6.66 0.72 4.71
C ILE A 63 -5.49 1.60 4.25
N ALA A 64 -4.31 1.46 4.89
CA ALA A 64 -3.13 2.23 4.52
C ALA A 64 -2.72 2.03 3.04
N ARG A 65 -2.84 0.80 2.53
CA ARG A 65 -2.58 0.48 1.12
C ARG A 65 -3.51 1.24 0.19
N LYS A 66 -4.81 1.26 0.51
CA LYS A 66 -5.83 1.95 -0.30
C LYS A 66 -5.62 3.46 -0.26
N ASP A 67 -5.40 4.02 0.91
CA ASP A 67 -5.20 5.46 1.09
C ASP A 67 -3.96 5.93 0.33
N LEU A 68 -2.85 5.18 0.42
CA LEU A 68 -1.62 5.48 -0.31
C LEU A 68 -1.81 5.38 -1.84
N PHE A 69 -2.48 4.33 -2.31
CA PHE A 69 -2.76 4.14 -3.74
C PHE A 69 -3.66 5.26 -4.29
N GLN A 70 -4.75 5.59 -3.57
CA GLN A 70 -5.64 6.68 -3.98
C GLN A 70 -4.93 8.03 -3.95
N GLY A 71 -4.19 8.33 -2.89
CA GLY A 71 -3.45 9.57 -2.74
C GLY A 71 -2.39 9.76 -3.84
N ALA A 72 -1.67 8.71 -4.21
CA ALA A 72 -0.59 8.81 -5.18
C ALA A 72 -1.05 8.84 -6.65
N TYR A 73 -2.09 8.07 -7.00
CA TYR A 73 -2.48 7.89 -8.40
C TYR A 73 -3.78 8.63 -8.79
N PHE A 74 -4.58 9.07 -7.81
CA PHE A 74 -5.89 9.69 -8.07
C PHE A 74 -6.07 11.06 -7.42
N SER A 75 -5.06 11.60 -6.70
CA SER A 75 -5.19 12.95 -6.13
C SER A 75 -4.97 14.06 -7.18
N ALA A 76 -5.88 15.04 -7.11
CA ALA A 76 -5.93 16.40 -7.69
C ALA A 76 -5.79 16.66 -9.20
N ASP A 77 -5.32 15.72 -10.04
CA ASP A 77 -5.17 15.96 -11.49
C ASP A 77 -5.91 14.96 -12.39
N SER A 78 -6.92 14.25 -11.86
CA SER A 78 -7.90 13.60 -12.74
C SER A 78 -8.78 14.70 -13.33
N PRO A 79 -8.63 15.09 -14.62
CA PRO A 79 -9.61 15.96 -15.24
C PRO A 79 -10.96 15.27 -15.07
N LYS A 80 -11.90 15.95 -14.41
CA LYS A 80 -13.30 15.59 -14.50
C LYS A 80 -13.63 15.67 -15.99
N LEU A 81 -13.67 14.54 -16.66
CA LEU A 81 -14.28 14.41 -17.98
C LEU A 81 -15.75 14.76 -17.77
N PHE A 82 -16.07 16.04 -18.02
CA PHE A 82 -17.42 16.51 -18.28
C PHE A 82 -17.78 16.19 -19.73
#